data_AF-A0AAD4EDC1-F1
#
_entry.id   AF-A0AAD4EDC1-F1
#
_cell.length_a   1.000
_cell.length_b   1.000
_cell.length_c   1.000
_cell.angle_alpha   90.00
_cell.angle_beta   90.00
_cell.angle_gamma   90.00
#
_symmetry.space_group_name_H-M   'P 1'
#
loop_
_entity.id
_entity.type
_entity.pdbx_description
1 polymer ?
#
loop_
_entity_poly.entity_id
_entity_poly.type
_entity_poly.pdbx_seq_one_letter_code
_entity_poly.pdbx_strand_id
1 'polypeptide(L)'
;MSASLPTGASPPNIGSLFDSVLHHPLLADLPFNSFTSFLCRTKILKEDILQPQPHHVSIFCAPPFLPASVTGFLAASLDMPPETVKVLWSLVKDIMWELPSSAEASADDETAFRIYGHELGLTKHTLYPPIKICANHECAAWQCRSLLKKEEPHHIVLFTHSEGAKPGWTIHLKCRECNTNYQANYSVADHQFIELQLAMHWMDLMQIAVLATNCANLYTIAQTCHDLGDSDDHWQFGNALTTEQVWDCFTLLALLDDHQRRNKSLIVPHDGDQKNCFTGAMYACNTRIVHQGQNELPHACLGCMHIFKSPDGGLHRTEVIVTNGVTVGHPCCAIPWCKNPLDNNQLRFCAEHHHLEAVCAVNSCGQLVVVDIETGRKCKACDDPVHLHMEAVNIDSSCHGKSKTQHQKLSKLNNAITVHLP
;
A
#
# COMPACT_ATOMS: atom_id res chain seq x y z
N MET A 1 4.15 -21.00 19.71
CA MET A 1 4.75 -22.33 19.87
C MET A 1 5.78 -22.49 18.77
N SER A 2 7.05 -22.45 19.14
CA SER A 2 8.22 -22.51 18.27
C SER A 2 8.43 -23.95 17.80
N ALA A 3 7.99 -24.24 16.57
CA ALA A 3 8.36 -25.47 15.89
C ALA A 3 9.79 -25.31 15.34
N SER A 4 10.70 -26.12 15.85
CA SER A 4 12.08 -26.24 15.39
C SER A 4 12.09 -26.70 13.93
N LEU A 5 12.65 -25.87 13.04
CA LEU A 5 12.99 -26.26 11.66
C LEU A 5 14.05 -27.37 11.71
N PRO A 6 13.95 -28.43 10.89
CA PRO A 6 15.01 -29.41 10.76
C PRO A 6 16.21 -28.77 10.03
N THR A 7 17.24 -28.43 10.78
CA THR A 7 18.58 -28.10 10.27
C THR A 7 19.25 -29.41 9.85
N GLY A 8 19.24 -29.73 8.55
CA GLY A 8 19.80 -30.97 8.06
C GLY A 8 19.82 -31.13 6.54
N ALA A 9 20.18 -30.08 5.80
CA ALA A 9 20.62 -30.21 4.42
C ALA A 9 21.96 -29.48 4.27
N SER A 10 23.00 -30.19 3.84
CA SER A 10 24.24 -29.57 3.40
C SER A 10 23.92 -28.60 2.25
N PRO A 11 24.51 -27.39 2.21
CA PRO A 11 24.27 -26.48 1.09
C PRO A 11 24.62 -27.21 -0.22
N PRO A 12 23.79 -27.10 -1.26
CA PRO A 12 24.03 -27.79 -2.51
C PRO A 12 25.40 -27.40 -3.06
N ASN A 13 26.22 -28.39 -3.39
CA ASN A 13 27.56 -28.17 -3.94
C ASN A 13 27.43 -27.63 -5.37
N ILE A 14 27.42 -26.30 -5.49
CA ILE A 14 27.31 -25.57 -6.77
C ILE A 14 28.36 -26.06 -7.79
N GLY A 15 29.56 -26.44 -7.34
CA GLY A 15 30.60 -27.00 -8.23
C GLY A 15 30.17 -28.29 -8.92
N SER A 16 29.55 -29.21 -8.17
CA SER A 16 29.06 -30.49 -8.74
C SER A 16 27.91 -30.32 -9.73
N LEU A 17 27.13 -29.24 -9.59
CA LEU A 17 26.05 -28.90 -10.54
C LEU A 17 26.64 -28.47 -11.88
N PHE A 18 27.62 -27.56 -11.87
CA PHE A 18 28.28 -27.10 -13.09
C PHE A 18 28.95 -28.25 -13.82
N ASP A 19 29.62 -29.15 -13.10
CA ASP A 19 30.17 -30.37 -13.69
C ASP A 19 29.08 -31.24 -14.32
N SER A 20 27.95 -31.43 -13.63
CA SER A 20 26.83 -32.23 -14.15
C SER A 20 26.20 -31.62 -15.42
N VAL A 21 26.12 -30.29 -15.50
CA VAL A 21 25.63 -29.58 -16.70
C VAL A 21 26.62 -29.69 -17.86
N LEU A 22 27.92 -29.47 -17.61
CA LEU A 22 28.97 -29.51 -18.63
C LEU A 22 29.16 -30.91 -19.25
N HIS A 23 28.99 -31.98 -18.45
CA HIS A 23 29.18 -33.34 -18.92
C HIS A 23 27.91 -33.98 -19.50
N HIS A 24 26.76 -33.29 -19.46
CA HIS A 24 25.53 -33.83 -20.03
C HIS A 24 25.46 -33.57 -21.54
N PRO A 25 25.29 -34.60 -22.39
CA PRO A 25 25.37 -34.46 -23.86
C PRO A 25 24.42 -33.43 -24.48
N LEU A 26 23.25 -33.23 -23.88
CA LEU A 26 22.26 -32.26 -24.34
C LEU A 26 22.49 -30.82 -23.83
N LEU A 27 23.41 -30.63 -22.89
CA LEU A 27 23.66 -29.35 -22.22
C LEU A 27 25.10 -28.83 -22.40
N ALA A 28 26.00 -29.65 -22.96
CA ALA A 28 27.41 -29.29 -23.16
C ALA A 28 27.60 -27.99 -23.96
N ASP A 29 26.73 -27.74 -24.95
CA ASP A 29 26.78 -26.55 -25.81
C ASP A 29 25.84 -25.43 -25.35
N LEU A 30 25.22 -25.54 -24.16
CA LEU A 30 24.26 -24.55 -23.67
C LEU A 30 24.98 -23.21 -23.37
N PRO A 31 24.61 -22.09 -24.01
CA PRO A 31 25.21 -20.80 -23.71
C PRO A 31 24.97 -20.39 -22.26
N PHE A 32 25.99 -19.80 -21.63
CA PHE A 32 25.91 -19.35 -20.24
C PHE A 32 24.75 -18.36 -20.00
N ASN A 33 24.46 -17.50 -20.98
CA ASN A 33 23.34 -16.56 -20.90
C ASN A 33 21.99 -17.30 -20.89
N SER A 34 21.80 -18.31 -21.76
CA SER A 34 20.59 -19.14 -21.77
C SER A 34 20.41 -19.91 -20.47
N PHE A 35 21.49 -20.42 -19.89
CA PHE A 35 21.47 -21.03 -18.56
C PHE A 35 21.05 -20.03 -17.48
N THR A 36 21.64 -18.84 -17.45
CA THR A 36 21.31 -17.81 -16.45
C THR A 36 19.86 -17.34 -16.58
N SER A 37 19.39 -17.06 -17.80
CA SER A 37 17.99 -16.69 -18.08
C SER A 37 17.03 -17.81 -17.70
N PHE A 38 17.38 -19.08 -17.91
CA PHE A 38 16.59 -20.21 -17.42
C PHE A 38 16.44 -20.16 -15.89
N LEU A 39 17.53 -19.95 -15.16
CA LEU A 39 17.48 -19.86 -13.69
C LEU A 39 16.64 -18.65 -13.22
N CYS A 40 16.77 -17.49 -13.86
CA CYS A 40 15.98 -16.31 -13.52
C CYS A 40 14.48 -16.53 -13.77
N ARG A 41 14.10 -17.01 -14.97
CA ARG A 41 12.70 -17.22 -15.35
C ARG A 41 12.02 -18.31 -14.52
N THR A 42 12.73 -19.40 -14.21
CA THR A 42 12.19 -20.47 -13.35
C THR A 42 11.95 -20.01 -11.92
N LYS A 43 12.75 -19.08 -11.39
CA LYS A 43 12.50 -18.48 -10.06
C LYS A 43 11.22 -17.65 -10.03
N ILE A 44 10.94 -16.91 -11.10
CA ILE A 44 9.70 -16.13 -11.25
C ILE A 44 8.50 -17.09 -11.32
N LEU A 45 8.64 -18.17 -12.08
CA LEU A 45 7.58 -19.15 -12.37
C LEU A 45 7.35 -20.21 -11.28
N LYS A 46 7.92 -20.09 -10.08
CA LYS A 46 7.80 -21.13 -9.04
C LYS A 46 6.36 -21.51 -8.71
N GLU A 47 5.50 -20.50 -8.58
CA GLU A 47 4.09 -20.73 -8.29
C GLU A 47 3.36 -21.34 -9.49
N ASP A 48 3.68 -20.90 -10.71
CA ASP A 48 3.12 -21.48 -11.95
C ASP A 48 3.58 -22.92 -12.19
N ILE A 49 4.75 -23.29 -11.68
CA ILE A 49 5.24 -24.69 -11.64
C ILE A 49 4.47 -25.50 -10.60
N LEU A 50 4.17 -24.92 -9.43
CA LEU A 50 3.52 -25.60 -8.31
C LEU A 50 2.02 -25.80 -8.52
N GLN A 51 1.30 -24.81 -9.04
CA GLN A 51 -0.16 -24.83 -9.11
C GLN A 51 -0.74 -26.01 -9.91
N PRO A 52 -0.19 -26.39 -11.09
CA PRO A 52 -0.71 -27.52 -11.85
C PRO A 52 -0.42 -28.90 -11.23
N GLN A 53 0.44 -28.98 -10.22
CA GLN A 53 0.83 -30.24 -9.60
C GLN A 53 -0.34 -30.89 -8.84
N PRO A 54 -0.32 -32.20 -8.56
CA PRO A 54 -1.32 -32.82 -7.69
C PRO A 54 -1.40 -32.19 -6.29
N HIS A 55 -2.58 -32.27 -5.64
CA HIS A 55 -2.81 -31.65 -4.31
C HIS A 55 -1.94 -32.17 -3.17
N HIS A 56 -1.40 -33.38 -3.30
CA HIS A 56 -0.56 -34.03 -2.31
C HIS A 56 0.94 -33.72 -2.50
N VAL A 57 1.30 -32.93 -3.53
CA VAL A 57 2.69 -32.51 -3.71
C VAL A 57 3.09 -31.57 -2.59
N SER A 58 4.25 -31.86 -1.98
CA SER A 58 4.84 -31.02 -0.95
C SER A 58 5.25 -29.68 -1.53
N ILE A 59 4.84 -28.58 -0.88
CA ILE A 59 5.28 -27.22 -1.23
C ILE A 59 6.77 -26.99 -0.92
N PHE A 60 7.38 -27.86 -0.10
CA PHE A 60 8.76 -27.74 0.35
C PHE A 60 9.76 -28.44 -0.58
N CYS A 61 9.28 -29.21 -1.55
CA CYS A 61 10.14 -29.96 -2.47
C CYS A 61 9.87 -29.51 -3.91
N ALA A 62 10.93 -29.47 -4.71
CA ALA A 62 10.82 -29.12 -6.11
C ALA A 62 9.97 -30.17 -6.86
N PRO A 63 8.96 -29.76 -7.64
CA PRO A 63 8.19 -30.71 -8.43
C PRO A 63 9.08 -31.47 -9.43
N PRO A 64 8.86 -32.78 -9.62
CA PRO A 64 9.73 -33.59 -10.47
C PRO A 64 9.64 -33.21 -11.95
N PHE A 65 8.52 -32.61 -12.37
CA PHE A 65 8.26 -32.26 -13.76
C PHE A 65 7.72 -30.83 -13.87
N LEU A 66 8.12 -30.14 -14.94
CA LEU A 66 7.56 -28.84 -15.32
C LEU A 66 6.21 -29.04 -16.01
N PRO A 67 5.23 -28.14 -15.76
CA PRO A 67 4.01 -28.07 -16.57
C PRO A 67 4.30 -27.77 -18.04
N ALA A 68 3.45 -28.26 -18.95
CA ALA A 68 3.64 -28.09 -20.39
C ALA A 68 3.70 -26.62 -20.82
N SER A 69 2.92 -25.73 -20.21
CA SER A 69 2.96 -24.29 -20.45
C SER A 69 4.32 -23.70 -20.08
N VAL A 70 4.85 -24.02 -18.91
CA VAL A 70 6.17 -23.57 -18.44
C VAL A 70 7.28 -24.12 -19.33
N THR A 71 7.21 -25.40 -19.70
CA THR A 71 8.18 -26.01 -20.62
C THR A 71 8.16 -25.34 -21.99
N GLY A 72 6.97 -25.10 -22.56
CA GLY A 72 6.81 -24.42 -23.85
C GLY A 72 7.36 -23.00 -23.82
N PHE A 73 7.05 -22.25 -22.78
CA PHE A 73 7.58 -20.89 -22.57
C PHE A 73 9.11 -20.86 -22.50
N LEU A 74 9.72 -21.70 -21.66
CA LEU A 74 11.17 -21.74 -21.50
C LEU A 74 11.87 -22.21 -22.78
N ALA A 75 11.28 -23.18 -23.49
CA ALA A 75 11.80 -23.66 -24.76
C ALA A 75 11.80 -22.56 -25.82
N ALA A 76 10.66 -21.88 -26.03
CA ALA A 76 10.52 -20.84 -27.03
C ALA A 76 11.38 -19.60 -26.69
N SER A 77 11.35 -19.17 -25.43
CA SER A 77 12.00 -17.93 -25.01
C SER A 77 13.53 -18.02 -24.88
N LEU A 78 14.09 -19.23 -24.86
CA LEU A 78 15.54 -19.46 -24.80
C LEU A 78 16.07 -20.15 -26.07
N ASP A 79 15.21 -20.33 -27.08
CA ASP A 79 15.52 -21.03 -28.33
C ASP A 79 16.16 -22.41 -28.11
N MET A 80 15.53 -23.24 -27.27
CA MET A 80 16.02 -24.58 -26.95
C MET A 80 14.92 -25.66 -27.03
N PRO A 81 15.28 -26.92 -27.36
CA PRO A 81 14.31 -28.00 -27.39
C PRO A 81 13.66 -28.25 -26.02
N PRO A 82 12.35 -28.61 -25.96
CA PRO A 82 11.66 -28.95 -24.72
C PRO A 82 12.34 -30.06 -23.90
N GLU A 83 13.02 -31.00 -24.55
CA GLU A 83 13.77 -32.06 -23.86
C GLU A 83 14.99 -31.51 -23.12
N THR A 84 15.67 -30.52 -23.70
CA THR A 84 16.78 -29.80 -23.04
C THR A 84 16.30 -29.07 -21.79
N VAL A 85 15.13 -28.40 -21.87
CA VAL A 85 14.48 -27.73 -20.72
C VAL A 85 14.18 -28.71 -19.59
N LYS A 86 13.63 -29.89 -19.90
CA LYS A 86 13.29 -30.92 -18.90
C LYS A 86 14.52 -31.48 -18.22
N VAL A 87 15.57 -31.80 -18.99
CA VAL A 87 16.86 -32.25 -18.45
C VAL A 87 17.44 -31.18 -17.55
N LEU A 88 17.46 -29.92 -18.00
CA LEU A 88 18.00 -28.82 -17.22
C LEU A 88 17.27 -28.65 -15.89
N TRP A 89 15.93 -28.68 -15.91
CA TRP A 89 15.13 -28.68 -14.68
C TRP A 89 15.50 -29.84 -13.76
N SER A 90 15.63 -31.05 -14.28
CA SER A 90 15.96 -32.23 -13.45
C SER A 90 17.27 -32.08 -12.66
N LEU A 91 18.23 -31.32 -13.20
CA LEU A 91 19.51 -31.04 -12.56
C LEU A 91 19.44 -29.90 -11.54
N VAL A 92 18.72 -28.83 -11.85
CA VAL A 92 18.77 -27.59 -11.04
C VAL A 92 17.57 -27.37 -10.13
N LYS A 93 16.51 -28.18 -10.23
CA LYS A 93 15.22 -27.97 -9.55
C LYS A 93 15.35 -27.76 -8.04
N ASP A 94 16.15 -28.57 -7.35
CA ASP A 94 16.23 -28.56 -5.89
C ASP A 94 16.91 -27.27 -5.40
N ILE A 95 18.00 -26.89 -6.08
CA ILE A 95 18.70 -25.62 -5.83
C ILE A 95 17.77 -24.44 -6.13
N MET A 96 17.08 -24.47 -7.28
CA MET A 96 16.16 -23.40 -7.66
C MET A 96 15.01 -23.27 -6.67
N TRP A 97 14.50 -24.38 -6.13
CA TRP A 97 13.38 -24.37 -5.19
C TRP A 97 13.74 -23.72 -3.86
N GLU A 98 14.97 -23.88 -3.39
CA GLU A 98 15.46 -23.30 -2.13
C GLU A 98 15.78 -21.81 -2.22
N LEU A 99 16.14 -21.29 -3.41
CA LEU A 99 16.50 -19.88 -3.55
C LEU A 99 15.30 -18.95 -3.31
N PRO A 100 15.46 -17.81 -2.60
CA PRO A 100 14.38 -16.85 -2.45
C PRO A 100 13.95 -16.28 -3.81
N SER A 101 12.65 -15.99 -3.98
CA SER A 101 12.05 -15.45 -5.22
C SER A 101 12.41 -13.98 -5.52
N SER A 102 13.47 -13.46 -4.91
CA SER A 102 13.93 -12.06 -5.01
C SER A 102 14.99 -11.93 -6.11
N ALA A 103 14.57 -12.00 -7.37
CA ALA A 103 15.42 -11.60 -8.49
C ALA A 103 14.73 -10.44 -9.21
N GLU A 104 15.42 -9.30 -9.30
CA GLU A 104 15.10 -8.28 -10.29
C GLU A 104 15.26 -8.93 -11.66
N ALA A 105 14.15 -9.07 -12.39
CA ALA A 105 14.18 -9.64 -13.73
C ALA A 105 14.85 -8.63 -14.68
N SER A 106 15.61 -9.11 -15.65
CA SER A 106 16.19 -8.22 -16.65
C SER A 106 15.11 -7.68 -17.61
N ALA A 107 15.41 -6.61 -18.34
CA ALA A 107 14.55 -6.13 -19.43
C ALA A 107 14.31 -7.20 -20.51
N ASP A 108 15.28 -8.12 -20.69
CA ASP A 108 15.15 -9.25 -21.62
C ASP A 108 14.12 -10.27 -21.12
N ASP A 109 14.03 -10.49 -19.80
CA ASP A 109 13.03 -11.36 -19.22
C ASP A 109 11.62 -10.78 -19.38
N GLU A 110 11.43 -9.48 -19.16
CA GLU A 110 10.16 -8.78 -19.42
C GLU A 110 9.68 -9.01 -20.86
N THR A 111 10.58 -8.80 -21.82
CA THR A 111 10.30 -8.97 -23.24
C THR A 111 9.95 -10.43 -23.56
N ALA A 112 10.64 -11.39 -22.95
CA ALA A 112 10.34 -12.80 -23.13
C ALA A 112 8.95 -13.17 -22.59
N PHE A 113 8.57 -12.72 -21.39
CA PHE A 113 7.23 -12.96 -20.84
C PHE A 113 6.14 -12.36 -21.71
N ARG A 114 6.35 -11.14 -22.23
CA ARG A 114 5.40 -10.49 -23.14
C ARG A 114 5.22 -11.27 -24.45
N ILE A 115 6.32 -11.67 -25.10
CA ILE A 115 6.27 -12.31 -26.42
C ILE A 115 5.80 -13.77 -26.34
N TYR A 116 6.29 -14.54 -25.36
CA TYR A 116 6.10 -15.99 -25.31
C TYR A 116 5.21 -16.47 -24.16
N GLY A 117 5.03 -15.65 -23.12
CA GLY A 117 4.35 -16.04 -21.89
C GLY A 117 2.85 -15.77 -21.88
N HIS A 118 2.43 -14.62 -22.42
CA HIS A 118 1.04 -14.14 -22.31
C HIS A 118 0.01 -15.12 -22.88
N GLU A 119 0.24 -15.69 -24.07
CA GLU A 119 -0.66 -16.69 -24.68
C GLU A 119 -0.76 -17.98 -23.86
N LEU A 120 0.24 -18.27 -23.03
CA LEU A 120 0.29 -19.44 -22.16
C LEU A 120 -0.24 -19.15 -20.75
N GLY A 121 -0.74 -17.93 -20.51
CA GLY A 121 -1.20 -17.46 -19.21
C GLY A 121 -0.07 -17.27 -18.19
N LEU A 122 1.15 -17.00 -18.66
CA LEU A 122 2.33 -16.76 -17.83
C LEU A 122 2.76 -15.30 -17.95
N THR A 123 2.94 -14.63 -16.81
CA THR A 123 3.47 -13.26 -16.76
C THR A 123 4.54 -13.13 -15.69
N LYS A 124 5.40 -12.12 -15.84
CA LYS A 124 6.39 -11.78 -14.82
C LYS A 124 5.74 -11.36 -13.51
N HIS A 125 4.69 -10.54 -13.58
CA HIS A 125 3.98 -10.01 -12.42
C HIS A 125 2.72 -10.83 -12.16
N THR A 126 2.87 -11.97 -11.46
CA THR A 126 1.74 -12.73 -10.95
C THR A 126 1.75 -12.74 -9.42
N LEU A 127 0.73 -12.12 -8.82
CA LEU A 127 0.54 -12.05 -7.37
C LEU A 127 -0.20 -13.29 -6.89
N TYR A 128 0.55 -14.18 -6.24
CA TYR A 128 -0.02 -15.31 -5.50
C TYR A 128 -0.21 -14.96 -4.02
N PRO A 129 -1.23 -15.52 -3.34
CA PRO A 129 -1.33 -15.45 -1.89
C PRO A 129 -0.09 -16.09 -1.26
N PRO A 130 0.47 -15.52 -0.18
CA PRO A 130 1.63 -16.12 0.50
C PRO A 130 1.31 -17.48 1.15
N ILE A 131 0.02 -17.81 1.26
CA ILE A 131 -0.50 -19.01 1.86
C ILE A 131 -0.80 -20.04 0.76
N LYS A 132 -0.09 -21.17 0.77
CA LYS A 132 -0.21 -22.24 -0.22
C LYS A 132 -1.02 -23.44 0.26
N ILE A 133 -1.28 -23.52 1.56
CA ILE A 133 -2.06 -24.57 2.24
C ILE A 133 -3.16 -23.91 3.05
N CYS A 134 -4.26 -24.60 3.33
CA CYS A 134 -5.33 -24.04 4.15
C CYS A 134 -4.77 -23.51 5.49
N ALA A 135 -5.18 -22.30 5.91
CA ALA A 135 -4.80 -21.72 7.20
C ALA A 135 -5.82 -22.05 8.32
N ASN A 136 -6.99 -22.57 7.97
CA ASN A 136 -7.99 -22.99 8.95
C ASN A 136 -7.54 -24.30 9.61
N HIS A 137 -7.12 -24.23 10.88
CA HIS A 137 -6.65 -25.36 11.67
C HIS A 137 -7.70 -26.46 11.89
N GLU A 138 -8.98 -26.14 11.76
CA GLU A 138 -10.10 -27.08 11.90
C GLU A 138 -10.43 -27.79 10.58
N CYS A 139 -9.80 -27.39 9.47
CA CYS A 139 -10.08 -27.92 8.15
C CYS A 139 -9.28 -29.21 7.86
N ALA A 140 -9.92 -30.20 7.25
CA ALA A 140 -9.27 -31.44 6.82
C ALA A 140 -8.08 -31.18 5.86
N ALA A 141 -8.18 -30.20 4.97
CA ALA A 141 -7.09 -29.81 4.08
C ALA A 141 -5.85 -29.29 4.83
N TRP A 142 -6.03 -28.64 5.99
CA TRP A 142 -4.91 -28.20 6.84
C TRP A 142 -4.19 -29.42 7.43
N GLN A 143 -4.94 -30.40 7.92
CA GLN A 143 -4.39 -31.63 8.51
C GLN A 143 -3.60 -32.43 7.47
N CYS A 144 -4.14 -32.56 6.26
CA CYS A 144 -3.51 -33.24 5.14
C CYS A 144 -2.44 -32.41 4.42
N ARG A 145 -2.17 -31.16 4.87
CA ARG A 145 -1.26 -30.21 4.22
C ARG A 145 -1.51 -30.07 2.71
N SER A 146 -2.77 -30.15 2.30
CA SER A 146 -3.13 -30.18 0.89
C SER A 146 -2.91 -28.81 0.24
N LEU A 147 -2.28 -28.84 -0.94
CA LEU A 147 -2.03 -27.65 -1.76
C LEU A 147 -3.37 -27.02 -2.19
N LEU A 148 -3.53 -25.74 -1.89
CA LEU A 148 -4.64 -24.92 -2.38
C LEU A 148 -4.55 -24.80 -3.90
N LYS A 149 -5.71 -24.66 -4.56
CA LYS A 149 -5.75 -24.56 -6.02
C LYS A 149 -6.25 -23.21 -6.50
N LYS A 150 -5.65 -22.79 -7.61
CA LYS A 150 -6.14 -21.71 -8.46
C LYS A 150 -7.63 -21.91 -8.77
N GLU A 151 -8.41 -20.90 -8.44
CA GLU A 151 -9.82 -20.77 -8.86
C GLU A 151 -9.84 -19.99 -10.18
N GLU A 152 -9.65 -18.67 -10.12
CA GLU A 152 -9.64 -17.80 -11.30
C GLU A 152 -8.49 -16.77 -11.24
N PRO A 153 -7.80 -16.53 -12.36
CA PRO A 153 -6.86 -15.43 -12.49
C PRO A 153 -7.60 -14.13 -12.82
N HIS A 154 -7.20 -13.03 -12.18
CA HIS A 154 -7.76 -11.71 -12.47
C HIS A 154 -6.66 -10.77 -12.96
N HIS A 155 -6.93 -10.00 -14.02
CA HIS A 155 -6.06 -8.93 -14.46
C HIS A 155 -5.90 -7.88 -13.36
N ILE A 156 -4.71 -7.29 -13.22
CA ILE A 156 -4.42 -6.21 -12.28
C ILE A 156 -3.46 -5.17 -12.86
N VAL A 157 -3.32 -4.04 -12.15
CA VAL A 157 -2.19 -3.13 -12.31
C VAL A 157 -1.36 -3.13 -11.03
N LEU A 158 -0.06 -3.36 -11.17
CA LEU A 158 0.92 -3.27 -10.09
C LEU A 158 1.74 -2.00 -10.25
N PHE A 159 1.61 -1.08 -9.31
CA PHE A 159 2.45 0.11 -9.22
C PHE A 159 3.76 -0.26 -8.53
N THR A 160 4.83 -0.34 -9.32
CA THR A 160 6.17 -0.69 -8.83
C THR A 160 6.98 0.56 -8.51
N HIS A 161 7.95 0.43 -7.60
CA HIS A 161 8.84 1.54 -7.24
C HIS A 161 9.78 1.96 -8.38
N SER A 162 10.34 1.00 -9.12
CA SER A 162 11.44 1.22 -10.08
C SER A 162 11.07 1.01 -11.55
N GLU A 163 9.99 0.30 -11.86
CA GLU A 163 9.66 -0.09 -13.24
C GLU A 163 8.41 0.63 -13.78
N GLY A 164 7.77 1.49 -12.98
CA GLY A 164 6.49 2.12 -13.28
C GLY A 164 5.29 1.18 -13.06
N ALA A 165 4.12 1.54 -13.59
CA ALA A 165 2.95 0.67 -13.50
C ALA A 165 3.09 -0.49 -14.48
N LYS A 166 2.84 -1.72 -14.01
CA LYS A 166 2.95 -2.94 -14.80
C LYS A 166 1.62 -3.69 -14.86
N PRO A 167 1.23 -4.21 -16.04
CA PRO A 167 0.15 -5.19 -16.10
C PRO A 167 0.57 -6.47 -15.39
N GLY A 168 -0.37 -7.12 -14.74
CA GLY A 168 -0.10 -8.36 -14.03
C GLY A 168 -1.35 -9.17 -13.77
N TRP A 169 -1.20 -10.27 -13.06
CA TRP A 169 -2.32 -11.10 -12.64
C TRP A 169 -2.33 -11.24 -11.13
N THR A 170 -3.52 -11.28 -10.52
CA THR A 170 -3.69 -11.78 -9.16
C THR A 170 -4.40 -13.13 -9.23
N ILE A 171 -3.92 -14.08 -8.43
CA ILE A 171 -4.46 -15.43 -8.39
C ILE A 171 -5.18 -15.65 -7.08
N HIS A 172 -6.43 -16.09 -7.15
CA HIS A 172 -7.16 -16.56 -5.99
C HIS A 172 -6.93 -18.05 -5.79
N LEU A 173 -6.52 -18.42 -4.58
CA LEU A 173 -6.38 -19.81 -4.18
C LEU A 173 -7.55 -20.21 -3.30
N LYS A 174 -8.22 -21.31 -3.63
CA LYS A 174 -9.38 -21.80 -2.87
C LYS A 174 -9.08 -23.12 -2.18
N CYS A 175 -9.53 -23.22 -0.94
CA CYS A 175 -9.58 -24.48 -0.23
C CYS A 175 -10.85 -25.25 -0.63
N ARG A 176 -10.70 -26.45 -1.18
CA ARG A 176 -11.84 -27.28 -1.62
C ARG A 176 -12.70 -27.82 -0.47
N GLU A 177 -12.09 -27.96 0.71
CA GLU A 177 -12.76 -28.55 1.88
C GLU A 177 -13.60 -27.50 2.64
N CYS A 178 -13.01 -26.34 2.96
CA CYS A 178 -13.69 -25.30 3.74
C CYS A 178 -14.17 -24.10 2.92
N ASN A 179 -13.97 -24.11 1.60
CA ASN A 179 -14.34 -23.04 0.66
C ASN A 179 -13.75 -21.66 0.97
N THR A 180 -12.72 -21.56 1.81
CA THR A 180 -12.01 -20.31 2.06
C THR A 180 -11.20 -19.91 0.83
N ASN A 181 -11.38 -18.67 0.41
CA ASN A 181 -10.62 -18.02 -0.66
C ASN A 181 -9.46 -17.21 -0.07
N TYR A 182 -8.27 -17.45 -0.59
CA TYR A 182 -7.03 -16.78 -0.23
C TYR A 182 -6.60 -15.92 -1.41
N GLN A 183 -6.30 -14.66 -1.14
CA GLN A 183 -5.96 -13.67 -2.17
C GLN A 183 -4.58 -13.06 -1.85
N ALA A 184 -3.94 -12.48 -2.87
CA ALA A 184 -2.76 -11.67 -2.64
C ALA A 184 -3.11 -10.52 -1.68
N ASN A 185 -2.17 -10.21 -0.80
CA ASN A 185 -2.39 -9.24 0.25
C ASN A 185 -2.63 -7.84 -0.35
N TYR A 186 -3.87 -7.39 -0.17
CA TYR A 186 -4.35 -6.01 -0.18
C TYR A 186 -4.25 -5.24 -1.51
N SER A 187 -5.41 -5.10 -2.13
CA SER A 187 -5.68 -4.13 -3.20
C SER A 187 -5.87 -2.74 -2.60
N VAL A 188 -5.33 -1.70 -3.24
CA VAL A 188 -5.60 -0.29 -2.88
C VAL A 188 -6.86 0.24 -3.57
N ALA A 189 -7.23 -0.37 -4.69
CA ALA A 189 -8.51 -0.22 -5.39
C ALA A 189 -8.81 -1.54 -6.09
N ASP A 190 -10.02 -1.75 -6.60
CA ASP A 190 -10.37 -2.98 -7.34
C ASP A 190 -9.31 -3.30 -8.39
N HIS A 191 -8.60 -4.42 -8.21
CA HIS A 191 -7.56 -4.93 -9.11
C HIS A 191 -6.31 -4.04 -9.25
N GLN A 192 -6.03 -3.18 -8.27
CA GLN A 192 -4.84 -2.32 -8.27
C GLN A 192 -4.02 -2.52 -7.00
N PHE A 193 -2.71 -2.74 -7.18
CA PHE A 193 -1.77 -3.10 -6.13
C PHE A 193 -0.59 -2.14 -6.12
N ILE A 194 -0.07 -1.83 -4.94
CA ILE A 194 1.07 -0.95 -4.75
C ILE A 194 2.17 -1.72 -4.02
N GLU A 195 3.39 -1.66 -4.52
CA GLU A 195 4.53 -2.23 -3.81
C GLU A 195 4.79 -1.53 -2.48
N LEU A 196 5.15 -2.32 -1.46
CA LEU A 196 5.49 -1.79 -0.14
C LEU A 196 6.63 -0.77 -0.21
N GLN A 197 7.64 -1.00 -1.05
CA GLN A 197 8.78 -0.07 -1.19
C GLN A 197 8.33 1.29 -1.74
N LEU A 198 7.43 1.29 -2.73
CA LEU A 198 6.86 2.52 -3.27
C LEU A 198 6.04 3.27 -2.22
N ALA A 199 5.23 2.55 -1.45
CA ALA A 199 4.47 3.13 -0.35
C ALA A 199 5.37 3.74 0.73
N MET A 200 6.45 3.04 1.10
CA MET A 200 7.45 3.55 2.05
C MET A 200 8.15 4.80 1.53
N HIS A 201 8.52 4.82 0.25
CA HIS A 201 9.11 6.00 -0.38
C HIS A 201 8.16 7.21 -0.29
N TRP A 202 6.87 7.03 -0.52
CA TRP A 202 5.90 8.13 -0.34
C TRP A 202 5.75 8.58 1.11
N MET A 203 5.82 7.66 2.09
CA MET A 203 5.83 8.05 3.51
C MET A 203 7.03 8.95 3.84
N ASP A 204 8.20 8.69 3.25
CA ASP A 204 9.38 9.53 3.43
C ASP A 204 9.20 10.90 2.75
N LEU A 205 8.64 10.95 1.53
CA LEU A 205 8.33 12.20 0.84
C LEU A 205 7.34 13.08 1.63
N MET A 206 6.34 12.46 2.26
CA MET A 206 5.34 13.13 3.10
C MET A 206 5.94 13.81 4.32
N GLN A 207 7.01 13.24 4.88
CA GLN A 207 7.71 13.85 6.03
C GLN A 207 8.43 15.15 5.64
N ILE A 208 8.82 15.29 4.37
CA ILE A 208 9.67 16.39 3.92
C ILE A 208 8.84 17.59 3.43
N ALA A 209 7.67 17.40 2.79
CA ALA A 209 6.60 18.42 2.57
C ALA A 209 5.59 18.06 1.45
N VAL A 210 5.51 16.82 0.99
CA VAL A 210 4.73 16.46 -0.20
C VAL A 210 3.30 16.07 0.20
N LEU A 211 2.27 16.58 -0.50
CA LEU A 211 0.88 16.12 -0.33
C LEU A 211 0.65 14.81 -1.11
N ALA A 212 -0.38 14.02 -0.79
CA ALA A 212 -0.70 12.76 -1.50
C ALA A 212 -0.85 12.94 -3.00
N THR A 213 -1.48 14.05 -3.41
CA THR A 213 -1.59 14.43 -4.82
C THR A 213 -0.23 14.62 -5.49
N ASN A 214 0.74 15.19 -4.78
CA ASN A 214 2.09 15.34 -5.32
C ASN A 214 2.82 13.99 -5.39
N CYS A 215 2.61 13.07 -4.45
CA CYS A 215 3.16 11.71 -4.56
C CYS A 215 2.62 11.00 -5.81
N ALA A 216 1.31 11.09 -6.06
CA ALA A 216 0.68 10.54 -7.26
C ALA A 216 1.23 11.20 -8.55
N ASN A 217 1.32 12.53 -8.57
CA ASN A 217 1.84 13.26 -9.73
C ASN A 217 3.33 12.98 -9.99
N LEU A 218 4.16 12.90 -8.95
CA LEU A 218 5.58 12.56 -9.09
C LEU A 218 5.75 11.15 -9.65
N TYR A 219 4.90 10.20 -9.23
CA TYR A 219 4.87 8.87 -9.78
C TYR A 219 4.54 8.87 -11.28
N THR A 220 3.47 9.57 -11.69
CA THR A 220 3.09 9.70 -13.09
C THR A 220 4.20 10.35 -13.93
N ILE A 221 4.88 11.36 -13.40
CA ILE A 221 6.04 11.98 -14.08
C ILE A 221 7.16 10.94 -14.25
N ALA A 222 7.52 10.21 -13.20
CA ALA A 222 8.54 9.18 -13.27
C ALA A 222 8.17 8.07 -14.27
N GLN A 223 6.88 7.70 -14.34
CA GLN A 223 6.36 6.71 -15.26
C GLN A 223 6.56 7.09 -16.74
N THR A 224 6.51 8.37 -17.09
CA THR A 224 6.80 8.80 -18.47
C THR A 224 8.22 8.46 -18.93
N CYS A 225 9.16 8.25 -18.00
CA CYS A 225 10.50 7.75 -18.33
C CYS A 225 10.55 6.23 -18.59
N HIS A 226 9.52 5.49 -18.17
CA HIS A 226 9.41 4.03 -18.30
C HIS A 226 8.42 3.59 -19.40
N ASP A 227 7.54 4.48 -19.85
CA ASP A 227 6.65 4.24 -20.99
C ASP A 227 7.48 4.18 -22.29
N LEU A 228 7.94 2.97 -22.64
CA LEU A 228 8.62 2.66 -23.91
C LEU A 228 7.65 2.60 -25.11
N GLY A 229 6.49 3.26 -25.03
CA GLY A 229 5.62 3.50 -26.18
C GLY A 229 4.75 2.32 -26.64
N ASP A 230 4.55 1.30 -25.81
CA ASP A 230 3.72 0.14 -26.16
C ASP A 230 2.58 0.04 -25.14
N SER A 231 1.50 0.81 -25.36
CA SER A 231 0.25 0.52 -24.68
C SER A 231 -0.23 -0.82 -25.23
N ASP A 232 -0.23 -1.83 -24.38
CA ASP A 232 -0.94 -3.06 -24.66
C ASP A 232 -2.43 -2.67 -24.71
N ASP A 233 -2.94 -2.33 -25.90
CA ASP A 233 -4.29 -1.80 -26.17
C ASP A 233 -5.41 -2.73 -25.66
N HIS A 234 -5.03 -3.92 -25.19
CA HIS A 234 -5.88 -4.95 -24.62
C HIS A 234 -5.99 -4.93 -23.08
N TRP A 235 -5.21 -4.11 -22.36
CA TRP A 235 -5.27 -4.06 -20.90
C TRP A 235 -6.36 -3.13 -20.37
N GLN A 236 -7.31 -3.69 -19.61
CA GLN A 236 -8.54 -2.97 -19.23
C GLN A 236 -8.39 -1.89 -18.14
N PHE A 237 -7.23 -1.79 -17.52
CA PHE A 237 -7.00 -0.91 -16.37
C PHE A 237 -6.06 0.24 -16.71
N GLY A 238 -6.39 1.43 -16.21
CA GLY A 238 -5.54 2.60 -16.33
C GLY A 238 -4.23 2.46 -15.56
N ASN A 239 -3.17 3.07 -16.08
CA ASN A 239 -1.85 3.12 -15.47
C ASN A 239 -1.62 4.35 -14.59
N ALA A 240 -2.62 5.22 -14.46
CA ALA A 240 -2.55 6.46 -13.69
C ALA A 240 -2.90 6.23 -12.22
N LEU A 241 -1.98 6.59 -11.35
CA LEU A 241 -2.14 6.53 -9.90
C LEU A 241 -2.96 7.72 -9.38
N THR A 242 -3.90 7.47 -8.47
CA THR A 242 -4.75 8.53 -7.88
C THR A 242 -4.30 8.95 -6.48
N THR A 243 -4.79 10.11 -6.03
CA THR A 243 -4.52 10.61 -4.67
C THR A 243 -5.14 9.69 -3.60
N GLU A 244 -6.32 9.16 -3.88
CA GLU A 244 -7.07 8.26 -3.00
C GLU A 244 -6.29 6.97 -2.76
N GLN A 245 -5.67 6.40 -3.81
CA GLN A 245 -4.88 5.18 -3.69
C GLN A 245 -3.65 5.34 -2.79
N VAL A 246 -3.01 6.52 -2.82
CA VAL A 246 -1.92 6.85 -1.90
C VAL A 246 -2.43 6.89 -0.45
N TRP A 247 -3.58 7.51 -0.21
CA TRP A 247 -4.18 7.54 1.14
C TRP A 247 -4.66 6.18 1.63
N ASP A 248 -5.27 5.38 0.76
CA ASP A 248 -5.71 4.01 1.08
C ASP A 248 -4.50 3.15 1.44
N CYS A 249 -3.40 3.30 0.71
CA CYS A 249 -2.14 2.64 1.03
C CYS A 249 -1.62 3.00 2.43
N PHE A 250 -1.58 4.28 2.78
CA PHE A 250 -1.14 4.71 4.12
C PHE A 250 -2.09 4.24 5.22
N THR A 251 -3.39 4.32 5.00
CA THR A 251 -4.41 3.86 5.94
C THR A 251 -4.24 2.37 6.23
N LEU A 252 -4.07 1.58 5.17
CA LEU A 252 -3.83 0.15 5.27
C LEU A 252 -2.52 -0.16 6.00
N LEU A 253 -1.42 0.48 5.64
CA LEU A 253 -0.13 0.27 6.31
C LEU A 253 -0.20 0.59 7.81
N ALA A 254 -0.83 1.69 8.17
CA ALA A 254 -1.03 2.06 9.57
C ALA A 254 -1.89 1.02 10.32
N LEU A 255 -2.96 0.52 9.70
CA LEU A 255 -3.80 -0.53 10.29
C LEU A 255 -3.04 -1.85 10.46
N LEU A 256 -2.25 -2.24 9.46
CA LEU A 256 -1.45 -3.46 9.50
C LEU A 256 -0.39 -3.40 10.59
N ASP A 257 0.36 -2.31 10.65
CA ASP A 257 1.38 -2.06 11.69
C ASP A 257 0.77 -2.07 13.10
N ASP A 258 -0.38 -1.40 13.29
CA ASP A 258 -1.10 -1.42 14.56
C ASP A 258 -1.58 -2.83 14.97
N HIS A 259 -2.10 -3.62 14.03
CA HIS A 259 -2.54 -4.99 14.31
C HIS A 259 -1.35 -5.92 14.57
N GLN A 260 -0.26 -5.77 13.81
CA GLN A 260 0.98 -6.52 13.98
C GLN A 260 1.60 -6.26 15.36
N ARG A 261 1.71 -5.01 15.81
CA ARG A 261 2.22 -4.67 17.16
C ARG A 261 1.40 -5.30 18.27
N ARG A 262 0.11 -5.55 18.03
CA ARG A 262 -0.81 -6.18 18.98
C ARG A 262 -0.90 -7.70 18.81
N ASN A 263 -0.14 -8.28 17.87
CA ASN A 263 -0.22 -9.69 17.49
C ASN A 263 -1.65 -10.13 17.18
N LYS A 264 -2.38 -9.29 16.42
CA LYS A 264 -3.75 -9.55 15.95
C LYS A 264 -3.80 -9.50 14.43
N SER A 265 -4.80 -10.15 13.86
CA SER A 265 -5.12 -10.01 12.44
C SER A 265 -6.04 -8.81 12.22
N LEU A 266 -5.78 -8.03 11.17
CA LEU A 266 -6.72 -7.02 10.69
C LEU A 266 -7.92 -7.73 10.03
N ILE A 267 -9.13 -7.37 10.45
CA ILE A 267 -10.38 -7.88 9.90
C ILE A 267 -11.16 -6.69 9.35
N VAL A 268 -11.48 -6.75 8.06
CA VAL A 268 -12.27 -5.74 7.36
C VAL A 268 -13.41 -6.42 6.60
N PRO A 269 -14.52 -5.71 6.34
CA PRO A 269 -15.58 -6.22 5.46
C PRO A 269 -15.01 -6.60 4.09
N HIS A 270 -15.54 -7.68 3.50
CA HIS A 270 -15.20 -8.06 2.12
C HIS A 270 -15.96 -7.21 1.10
N ASP A 271 -17.18 -6.80 1.44
CA ASP A 271 -18.09 -6.07 0.57
C ASP A 271 -18.09 -4.56 0.89
N GLY A 272 -18.48 -3.77 -0.11
CA GLY A 272 -18.68 -2.33 0.00
C GLY A 272 -17.65 -1.52 -0.80
N ASP A 273 -17.84 -0.20 -0.84
CA ASP A 273 -16.87 0.68 -1.50
C ASP A 273 -15.51 0.58 -0.80
N GLN A 274 -14.44 0.40 -1.56
CA GLN A 274 -13.05 0.34 -1.07
C GLN A 274 -12.72 1.48 -0.07
N LYS A 275 -13.14 2.71 -0.39
CA LYS A 275 -12.96 3.91 0.45
C LYS A 275 -13.53 3.75 1.88
N ASN A 276 -14.53 2.88 2.04
CA ASN A 276 -15.24 2.65 3.30
C ASN A 276 -14.77 1.37 4.01
N CYS A 277 -14.06 0.47 3.33
CA CYS A 277 -13.63 -0.83 3.87
C CYS A 277 -12.80 -0.67 5.15
N PHE A 278 -11.98 0.37 5.23
CA PHE A 278 -11.09 0.64 6.37
C PHE A 278 -11.71 1.53 7.45
N THR A 279 -12.88 2.14 7.21
CA THR A 279 -13.48 3.12 8.13
C THR A 279 -13.74 2.52 9.51
N GLY A 280 -14.33 1.32 9.57
CA GLY A 280 -14.61 0.64 10.84
C GLY A 280 -13.33 0.29 11.61
N ALA A 281 -12.30 -0.20 10.91
CA ALA A 281 -11.02 -0.54 11.50
C ALA A 281 -10.26 0.70 12.02
N MET A 282 -10.29 1.80 11.26
CA MET A 282 -9.72 3.08 11.67
C MET A 282 -10.44 3.67 12.88
N TYR A 283 -11.77 3.62 12.91
CA TYR A 283 -12.54 4.06 14.06
C TYR A 283 -12.19 3.26 15.32
N ALA A 284 -12.09 1.93 15.20
CA ALA A 284 -11.67 1.07 16.31
C ALA A 284 -10.24 1.36 16.79
N CYS A 285 -9.32 1.67 15.85
CA CYS A 285 -7.96 2.09 16.16
C CYS A 285 -7.95 3.42 16.94
N ASN A 286 -8.62 4.45 16.40
CA ASN A 286 -8.70 5.78 17.01
C ASN A 286 -9.37 5.75 18.38
N THR A 287 -10.47 5.01 18.52
CA THR A 287 -11.18 4.85 19.80
C THR A 287 -10.27 4.23 20.85
N ARG A 288 -9.50 3.20 20.47
CA ARG A 288 -8.52 2.60 21.38
C ARG A 288 -7.43 3.59 21.77
N ILE A 289 -6.86 4.33 20.82
CA ILE A 289 -5.84 5.35 21.10
C ILE A 289 -6.38 6.41 22.06
N VAL A 290 -7.62 6.86 21.88
CA VAL A 290 -8.27 7.83 22.80
C VAL A 290 -8.41 7.27 24.20
N HIS A 291 -8.82 6.00 24.35
CA HIS A 291 -9.05 5.41 25.68
C HIS A 291 -7.80 4.91 26.38
N GLN A 292 -6.82 4.40 25.63
CA GLN A 292 -5.63 3.72 26.17
C GLN A 292 -4.36 4.56 26.02
N GLY A 293 -4.42 5.65 25.25
CA GLY A 293 -3.25 6.42 24.85
C GLY A 293 -2.45 5.74 23.74
N GLN A 294 -1.35 6.37 23.37
CA GLN A 294 -0.30 5.76 22.54
C GLN A 294 0.90 5.43 23.44
N ASN A 295 1.74 4.47 23.03
CA ASN A 295 2.95 4.12 23.79
C ASN A 295 3.95 5.28 23.86
N GLU A 296 3.85 6.20 22.91
CA GLU A 296 4.64 7.42 22.80
C GLU A 296 4.17 8.51 23.77
N LEU A 297 2.92 8.44 24.26
CA LEU A 297 2.36 9.44 25.19
C LEU A 297 3.12 9.54 26.53
N PRO A 298 3.51 8.44 27.20
CA PRO A 298 4.34 8.50 28.41
C PRO A 298 5.83 8.71 28.14
N HIS A 299 6.26 8.95 26.90
CA HIS A 299 7.68 9.08 26.58
C HIS A 299 8.33 10.28 27.27
N ALA A 300 9.34 10.03 28.10
CA ALA A 300 10.08 11.05 28.82
C ALA A 300 11.60 10.83 28.62
N CYS A 301 12.14 11.28 27.48
CA CYS A 301 13.59 11.36 27.28
C CYS A 301 14.09 12.80 27.41
N LEU A 302 15.40 12.98 27.61
CA LEU A 302 16.05 14.29 27.68
C LEU A 302 15.91 15.12 26.39
N GLY A 303 15.62 14.47 25.24
CA GLY A 303 15.35 15.15 23.97
C GLY A 303 13.92 15.68 23.85
N CYS A 304 12.93 14.98 24.40
CA CYS A 304 11.51 15.33 24.28
C CYS A 304 10.99 16.16 25.47
N MET A 305 11.72 16.16 26.59
CA MET A 305 11.30 16.80 27.84
C MET A 305 12.44 17.61 28.45
N HIS A 306 12.16 18.87 28.77
CA HIS A 306 13.09 19.78 29.41
C HIS A 306 12.52 20.25 30.75
N ILE A 307 13.19 19.91 31.85
CA ILE A 307 12.89 20.44 33.18
C ILE A 307 13.86 21.56 33.49
N PHE A 308 13.35 22.73 33.88
CA PHE A 308 14.18 23.88 34.24
C PHE A 308 13.64 24.59 35.50
N LYS A 309 14.52 25.32 36.17
CA LYS A 309 14.14 26.14 37.33
C LYS A 309 13.74 27.54 36.86
N SER A 310 12.61 28.02 37.35
CA SER A 310 12.18 29.41 37.20
C SER A 310 12.92 30.34 38.18
N PRO A 311 12.92 31.65 37.92
CA PRO A 311 13.56 32.65 38.78
C PRO A 311 13.01 32.67 40.23
N ASP A 312 11.80 32.19 40.44
CA ASP A 312 11.13 32.04 41.74
C ASP A 312 11.54 30.75 42.50
N GLY A 313 12.41 29.92 41.90
CA GLY A 313 12.84 28.63 42.47
C GLY A 313 11.93 27.46 42.13
N GLY A 314 10.82 27.68 41.43
CA GLY A 314 9.90 26.62 40.97
C GLY A 314 10.51 25.75 39.88
N LEU A 315 10.19 24.45 39.86
CA LEU A 315 10.55 23.55 38.76
C LEU A 315 9.43 23.56 37.72
N HIS A 316 9.79 23.84 36.47
CA HIS A 316 8.88 23.79 35.32
C HIS A 316 9.31 22.71 34.35
N ARG A 317 8.32 22.12 33.69
CA ARG A 317 8.49 21.10 32.66
C ARG A 317 7.95 21.65 31.34
N THR A 318 8.76 21.54 30.29
CA THR A 318 8.33 21.69 28.90
C THR A 318 8.41 20.34 28.23
N GLU A 319 7.34 19.96 27.54
CA GLU A 319 7.27 18.74 26.73
C GLU A 319 7.09 19.12 25.27
N VAL A 320 7.81 18.43 24.40
CA VAL A 320 7.57 18.52 22.95
C VAL A 320 6.33 17.69 22.65
N ILE A 321 5.29 18.35 22.14
CA ILE A 321 4.12 17.69 21.59
C ILE A 321 4.29 17.67 20.08
N VAL A 322 4.34 16.47 19.49
CA VAL A 322 4.28 16.32 18.04
C VAL A 322 2.82 16.45 17.62
N THR A 323 2.44 17.65 17.21
CA THR A 323 1.22 17.85 16.43
C THR A 323 1.61 17.75 14.96
N ASN A 324 0.89 16.98 14.13
CA ASN A 324 1.04 17.22 12.69
C ASN A 324 0.63 18.69 12.47
N GLY A 325 1.38 19.50 11.74
CA GLY A 325 1.03 20.91 11.52
C GLY A 325 -0.32 21.12 10.80
N VAL A 326 -1.00 20.02 10.48
CA VAL A 326 -2.27 19.90 9.74
C VAL A 326 -3.49 19.78 10.68
N THR A 327 -3.34 19.23 11.89
CA THR A 327 -4.43 19.08 12.89
C THR A 327 -4.86 20.42 13.45
N VAL A 328 -4.04 21.47 13.30
CA VAL A 328 -4.48 22.87 13.32
C VAL A 328 -5.22 23.18 12.01
N GLY A 329 -6.35 22.51 11.78
CA GLY A 329 -7.15 22.73 10.57
C GLY A 329 -7.93 21.55 10.01
N HIS A 330 -8.02 20.41 10.71
CA HIS A 330 -9.01 19.40 10.29
C HIS A 330 -10.42 19.99 10.44
N PRO A 331 -11.22 20.02 9.37
CA PRO A 331 -12.59 20.50 9.43
C PRO A 331 -13.36 19.68 10.47
N CYS A 332 -13.78 20.36 11.53
CA CYS A 332 -14.69 19.83 12.53
C CYS A 332 -15.87 20.78 12.64
N CYS A 333 -16.94 20.34 13.30
CA CYS A 333 -18.04 21.24 13.59
C CYS A 333 -17.53 22.43 14.41
N ALA A 334 -17.82 23.64 13.95
CA ALA A 334 -17.38 24.89 14.58
C ALA A 334 -18.05 25.15 15.95
N ILE A 335 -19.03 24.33 16.35
CA ILE A 335 -19.56 24.35 17.71
C ILE A 335 -18.53 23.74 18.67
N PRO A 336 -18.12 24.48 19.72
CA PRO A 336 -17.19 23.97 20.72
C PRO A 336 -17.65 22.62 21.28
N TRP A 337 -16.74 21.65 21.34
CA TRP A 337 -16.97 20.30 21.89
C TRP A 337 -17.91 19.39 21.08
N CYS A 338 -18.45 19.85 19.96
CA CYS A 338 -19.21 18.99 19.06
C CYS A 338 -18.27 17.95 18.42
N LYS A 339 -18.60 16.67 18.56
CA LYS A 339 -17.84 15.54 18.01
C LYS A 339 -18.47 14.93 16.77
N ASN A 340 -19.61 15.46 16.33
CA ASN A 340 -20.30 14.95 15.16
C ASN A 340 -19.49 15.26 13.89
N PRO A 341 -19.36 14.28 12.98
CA PRO A 341 -18.64 14.50 11.73
C PRO A 341 -19.35 15.53 10.86
N LEU A 342 -18.58 16.21 10.03
CA LEU A 342 -19.13 17.01 8.94
C LEU A 342 -19.52 16.09 7.78
N ASP A 343 -20.58 16.43 7.05
CA ASP A 343 -20.98 15.67 5.86
C ASP A 343 -19.94 15.81 4.73
N ASN A 344 -19.22 16.94 4.70
CA ASN A 344 -18.07 17.15 3.84
C ASN A 344 -17.09 18.18 4.44
N ASN A 345 -15.86 18.19 3.94
CA ASN A 345 -14.77 19.04 4.43
C ASN A 345 -14.93 20.54 4.11
N GLN A 346 -15.95 20.92 3.33
CA GLN A 346 -16.23 22.32 2.98
C GLN A 346 -17.23 22.98 3.95
N LEU A 347 -18.00 22.17 4.70
CA LEU A 347 -18.93 22.63 5.71
C LEU A 347 -18.20 23.08 6.99
N ARG A 348 -18.78 24.06 7.68
CA ARG A 348 -18.41 24.53 9.02
C ARG A 348 -19.15 23.76 10.11
N PHE A 349 -20.34 23.24 9.83
CA PHE A 349 -21.20 22.61 10.82
C PHE A 349 -21.64 21.20 10.40
N CYS A 350 -21.82 20.31 11.39
CA CYS A 350 -22.36 18.97 11.18
C CYS A 350 -23.86 19.03 10.87
N ALA A 351 -24.45 17.90 10.46
CA ALA A 351 -25.87 17.80 10.14
C ALA A 351 -26.82 18.38 11.21
N GLU A 352 -26.54 18.15 12.51
CA GLU A 352 -27.35 18.70 13.61
C GLU A 352 -27.25 20.23 13.74
N HIS A 353 -26.11 20.80 13.38
CA HIS A 353 -25.84 22.23 13.43
C HIS A 353 -25.91 22.91 12.05
N HIS A 354 -26.43 22.22 11.03
CA HIS A 354 -26.44 22.70 9.65
C HIS A 354 -27.18 24.04 9.48
N HIS A 355 -28.16 24.33 10.34
CA HIS A 355 -28.86 25.61 10.35
C HIS A 355 -27.93 26.81 10.56
N LEU A 356 -26.79 26.63 11.25
CA LEU A 356 -25.79 27.68 11.45
C LEU A 356 -24.97 27.97 10.18
N GLU A 357 -25.06 27.13 9.14
CA GLU A 357 -24.49 27.47 7.83
C GLU A 357 -25.17 28.67 7.17
N ALA A 358 -26.39 29.00 7.59
CA ALA A 358 -27.10 30.19 7.15
C ALA A 358 -26.68 31.45 7.92
N VAL A 359 -25.85 31.34 8.96
CA VAL A 359 -25.44 32.44 9.83
C VAL A 359 -24.00 32.87 9.53
N CYS A 360 -23.76 34.18 9.62
CA CYS A 360 -22.47 34.82 9.42
C CYS A 360 -21.36 34.13 10.24
N ALA A 361 -20.20 33.91 9.62
CA ALA A 361 -19.03 33.28 10.25
C ALA A 361 -18.32 34.16 11.28
N VAL A 362 -18.58 35.48 11.28
CA VAL A 362 -17.94 36.39 12.23
C VAL A 362 -18.52 36.16 13.62
N ASN A 363 -17.64 35.87 14.58
CA ASN A 363 -18.03 35.66 15.97
C ASN A 363 -18.93 36.79 16.45
N SER A 364 -20.02 36.46 17.16
CA SER A 364 -21.06 37.38 17.65
C SER A 364 -22.00 38.02 16.61
N CYS A 365 -21.84 37.71 15.31
CA CYS A 365 -22.78 38.13 14.28
C CYS A 365 -23.91 37.10 14.10
N GLY A 366 -25.17 37.51 14.30
CA GLY A 366 -26.36 36.67 14.10
C GLY A 366 -27.05 36.84 12.74
N GLN A 367 -26.48 37.66 11.85
CA GLN A 367 -27.09 37.96 10.54
C GLN A 367 -26.95 36.79 9.57
N LEU A 368 -27.89 36.72 8.63
CA LEU A 368 -27.89 35.68 7.60
C LEU A 368 -26.77 35.93 6.58
N VAL A 369 -26.20 34.84 6.07
CA VAL A 369 -25.21 34.92 5.00
C VAL A 369 -25.84 35.34 3.68
N VAL A 370 -25.08 36.04 2.87
CA VAL A 370 -25.51 36.47 1.54
C VAL A 370 -25.06 35.50 0.44
N VAL A 371 -25.67 35.63 -0.73
CA VAL A 371 -25.23 34.94 -1.94
C VAL A 371 -24.59 35.99 -2.84
N ASP A 372 -23.40 35.70 -3.33
CA ASP A 372 -22.72 36.52 -4.32
C ASP A 372 -23.55 36.51 -5.61
N ILE A 373 -23.95 37.70 -6.06
CA ILE A 373 -24.86 37.88 -7.18
C ILE A 373 -24.19 37.54 -8.51
N GLU A 374 -22.86 37.71 -8.63
CA GLU A 374 -22.11 37.46 -9.86
C GLU A 374 -21.77 35.98 -10.03
N THR A 375 -21.38 35.32 -8.93
CA THR A 375 -20.92 33.92 -8.96
C THR A 375 -22.01 32.92 -8.56
N GLY A 376 -23.11 33.38 -7.97
CA GLY A 376 -24.16 32.52 -7.39
C GLY A 376 -23.70 31.74 -6.16
N ARG A 377 -22.51 32.03 -5.62
CA ARG A 377 -21.90 31.28 -4.52
C ARG A 377 -22.39 31.82 -3.18
N LYS A 378 -22.77 30.92 -2.27
CA LYS A 378 -23.12 31.27 -0.89
C LYS A 378 -21.86 31.74 -0.13
N CYS A 379 -21.88 32.98 0.37
CA CYS A 379 -20.82 33.54 1.19
C CYS A 379 -20.87 32.93 2.61
N LYS A 380 -19.77 33.07 3.35
CA LYS A 380 -19.71 32.77 4.79
C LYS A 380 -20.01 34.02 5.62
N ALA A 381 -19.97 35.21 5.04
CA ALA A 381 -20.31 36.49 5.67
C ALA A 381 -21.74 36.98 5.32
N CYS A 382 -22.23 37.92 6.12
CA CYS A 382 -23.48 38.66 5.85
C CYS A 382 -23.20 39.87 4.93
N ASP A 383 -24.20 40.71 4.70
CA ASP A 383 -24.10 41.93 3.86
C ASP A 383 -23.28 43.07 4.49
N ASP A 384 -22.71 42.87 5.68
CA ASP A 384 -21.81 43.84 6.31
C ASP A 384 -20.51 43.96 5.47
N PRO A 385 -20.18 45.15 4.96
CA PRO A 385 -18.98 45.35 4.13
C PRO A 385 -17.67 44.93 4.81
N VAL A 386 -17.59 45.04 6.14
CA VAL A 386 -16.40 44.63 6.91
C VAL A 386 -16.30 43.10 6.93
N HIS A 387 -17.42 42.40 7.10
CA HIS A 387 -17.43 40.94 7.14
C HIS A 387 -17.16 40.33 5.75
N LEU A 388 -17.70 40.94 4.69
CA LEU A 388 -17.37 40.56 3.31
C LEU A 388 -15.89 40.79 3.00
N HIS A 389 -15.33 41.91 3.46
CA HIS A 389 -13.90 42.18 3.31
C HIS A 389 -13.04 41.16 4.08
N MET A 390 -13.43 40.78 5.30
CA MET A 390 -12.76 39.73 6.07
C MET A 390 -12.77 38.38 5.34
N GLU A 391 -13.89 38.01 4.74
CA GLU A 391 -13.98 36.79 3.93
C GLU A 391 -13.09 36.88 2.68
N ALA A 392 -13.12 37.99 1.95
CA ALA A 392 -12.28 38.21 0.77
C ALA A 392 -10.79 38.12 1.10
N VAL A 393 -10.34 38.77 2.18
CA VAL A 393 -8.94 38.70 2.64
C VAL A 393 -8.55 37.26 3.00
N ASN A 394 -9.44 36.50 3.63
CA ASN A 394 -9.18 35.10 3.98
C ASN A 394 -9.08 34.21 2.73
N ILE A 395 -9.94 34.42 1.73
CA ILE A 395 -9.88 33.72 0.44
C ILE A 395 -8.54 34.02 -0.26
N ASP A 396 -8.15 35.28 -0.38
CA ASP A 396 -6.90 35.68 -1.01
C ASP A 396 -5.67 35.10 -0.29
N SER A 397 -5.70 35.08 1.05
CA SER A 397 -4.64 34.48 1.87
C SER A 397 -4.47 32.98 1.61
N SER A 398 -5.57 32.27 1.34
CA SER A 398 -5.57 30.84 1.04
C SER A 398 -5.02 30.52 -0.35
N CYS A 399 -5.22 31.40 -1.34
CA CYS A 399 -4.72 31.23 -2.70
C CYS A 399 -3.20 31.46 -2.83
N HIS A 400 -2.59 32.26 -1.95
CA HIS A 400 -1.17 32.61 -2.02
C HIS A 400 -0.22 31.68 -1.26
N GLY A 401 -0.69 30.51 -0.79
CA GLY A 401 0.17 29.48 -0.22
C GLY A 401 0.97 29.91 1.03
N LYS A 402 0.58 30.99 1.71
CA LYS A 402 1.24 31.40 2.95
C LYS A 402 0.91 30.36 4.02
N SER A 403 1.94 29.63 4.44
CA SER A 403 1.87 28.62 5.50
C SER A 403 1.00 29.12 6.67
N LYS A 404 0.00 28.32 7.06
CA LYS A 404 -0.87 28.57 8.22
C LYS A 404 -0.10 28.86 9.52
N THR A 405 1.19 28.51 9.60
CA THR A 405 2.07 28.86 10.73
C THR A 405 2.30 30.37 10.90
N GLN A 406 2.09 31.21 9.86
CA GLN A 406 2.20 32.67 9.98
C GLN A 406 1.00 33.32 10.69
N HIS A 407 -0.20 32.73 10.64
CA HIS A 407 -1.39 33.30 11.28
C HIS A 407 -1.35 33.23 12.82
N GLN A 408 -0.61 32.30 13.41
CA GLN A 408 -0.45 32.23 14.88
C GLN A 408 0.31 33.43 15.45
N LYS A 409 1.16 34.12 14.68
CA LYS A 409 1.84 35.35 15.14
C LYS A 409 0.90 36.55 15.26
N LEU A 410 -0.21 36.58 14.53
CA LEU A 410 -1.19 37.69 14.58
C LEU A 410 -2.28 37.46 15.65
N SER A 411 -2.66 36.21 15.92
CA SER A 411 -3.65 35.90 16.98
C SER A 411 -3.16 36.18 18.42
N LYS A 412 -1.83 36.14 18.66
CA LYS A 412 -1.25 36.45 19.97
C LYS A 412 -1.15 37.95 20.29
N LEU A 413 -1.50 38.83 19.35
CA LEU A 413 -1.50 40.29 19.56
C LEU A 413 -2.89 40.85 19.95
N ASN A 414 -3.96 40.05 19.89
CA ASN A 414 -5.32 40.52 20.21
C ASN A 414 -5.91 40.01 21.53
N ASN A 415 -5.19 39.18 22.30
CA ASN A 415 -5.63 38.70 23.62
C ASN A 415 -5.06 39.51 24.79
N ALA A 416 -5.04 40.84 24.64
CA ALA A 416 -4.76 41.75 25.74
C ALA A 416 -5.79 42.88 25.73
N ILE A 417 -7.08 42.55 25.93
CA ILE A 417 -8.11 43.47 26.42
C ILE A 417 -9.26 42.61 26.99
N THR A 418 -9.48 42.81 28.30
CA THR A 418 -10.69 42.55 29.10
C THR A 418 -11.22 41.12 29.26
N VAL A 419 -10.98 40.55 30.45
CA VAL A 419 -12.08 40.21 31.37
C VAL A 419 -11.69 40.69 32.78
N HIS A 420 -11.99 41.95 33.07
CA HIS A 420 -12.51 42.31 34.39
C HIS A 420 -14.01 42.38 34.21
N LEU A 421 -14.75 41.58 34.97
CA LEU A 421 -16.14 41.82 35.31
C LEU A 421 -16.38 41.17 36.69
N PRO A 422 -17.29 41.73 37.48
CA PRO A 422 -17.36 41.62 38.94
C PRO A 422 -17.71 40.23 39.48
#